data_AF-A0A1J5BQQ7-F1
#
_entry.id   AF-A0A1J5BQQ7-F1
#
_cell.length_a   1.000
_cell.length_b   1.000
_cell.length_c   1.000
_cell.angle_alpha   90.00
_cell.angle_beta   90.00
_cell.angle_gamma   90.00
#
_symmetry.space_group_name_H-M   'P 1'
#
loop_
_entity.id
_entity.type
_entity.pdbx_description
1 polymer ?
#
loop_
_entity_poly.entity_id
_entity_poly.type
_entity_poly.pdbx_seq_one_letter_code
_entity_poly.pdbx_strand_id
1 'polypeptide(L)'
;MPIFSKWFKRSQSDIEKELGEMYSQMLSQLPTGMTLEYARREVKKAIELCKEQAIKEGTIDLPNNYGDLLIRAAESGDPNAKKIVDKARKEGATDEDIREFWNLNDLQRRMVIWSENLHRVAMASYLLRPGLSKDEEKKAAAKIRKTFPMYGDPDNTKVTSGDDRPLPHELRGKVDRWRIKIINEEGEEKIKERLDRYSTFNAMVRDEIRKGNL
;
A
#
# COMPACT_ATOMS: atom_id res chain seq x y z
N MET A 1 -10.21 5.77 3.57
CA MET A 1 -10.25 6.53 4.83
C MET A 1 -9.88 7.99 4.55
N PRO A 2 -10.71 8.97 4.93
CA PRO A 2 -10.42 10.40 4.74
C PRO A 2 -9.46 10.97 5.81
N ILE A 3 -8.60 10.14 6.40
CA ILE A 3 -7.81 10.45 7.62
C ILE A 3 -6.46 11.13 7.29
N PHE A 4 -5.98 11.04 6.05
CA PHE A 4 -4.62 11.45 5.71
C PHE A 4 -4.45 12.94 5.34
N SER A 5 -5.53 13.75 5.29
CA SER A 5 -5.45 15.14 4.82
C SER A 5 -5.10 16.21 5.87
N LYS A 6 -4.95 15.85 7.16
CA LYS A 6 -4.72 16.81 8.26
C LYS A 6 -3.28 16.91 8.81
N TRP A 7 -2.28 16.54 8.03
CA TRP A 7 -0.92 16.34 8.55
C TRP A 7 0.08 17.37 8.01
N PHE A 8 0.00 18.61 8.51
CA PHE A 8 1.06 19.61 8.30
C PHE A 8 1.57 20.12 9.67
N LYS A 9 2.90 20.07 9.87
CA LYS A 9 3.69 20.52 11.05
C LYS A 9 3.44 19.78 12.38
N ARG A 10 3.67 18.47 12.42
CA ARG A 10 3.66 17.69 13.67
C ARG A 10 5.05 17.18 14.05
N SER A 11 5.32 17.05 15.35
CA SER A 11 6.56 16.42 15.81
C SER A 11 6.54 14.92 15.51
N GLN A 12 7.71 14.28 15.39
CA GLN A 12 7.81 12.83 15.20
C GLN A 12 7.10 12.05 16.32
N SER A 13 7.17 12.55 17.56
CA SER A 13 6.47 11.98 18.72
C SER A 13 4.95 12.01 18.55
N ASP A 14 4.38 13.10 18.02
CA ASP A 14 2.94 13.20 17.76
C ASP A 14 2.52 12.21 16.67
N ILE A 15 3.33 12.06 15.63
CA ILE A 15 3.09 11.10 14.55
C ILE A 15 3.10 9.67 15.09
N GLU A 16 4.11 9.31 15.89
CA GLU A 16 4.21 7.99 16.52
C GLU A 16 2.99 7.67 17.39
N LYS A 17 2.55 8.61 18.22
CA LYS A 17 1.40 8.43 19.11
C LYS A 17 0.11 8.20 18.32
N GLU A 18 -0.12 8.99 17.28
CA GLU A 18 -1.34 8.89 16.47
C GLU A 18 -1.37 7.62 15.62
N LEU A 19 -0.25 7.26 14.97
CA LEU A 19 -0.15 5.98 14.27
C LEU A 19 -0.34 4.82 15.25
N GLY A 20 0.26 4.93 16.45
CA GLY A 20 0.09 3.99 17.54
C GLY A 20 -1.38 3.73 17.87
N GLU A 21 -2.14 4.78 18.14
CA GLU A 21 -3.56 4.66 18.48
C GLU A 21 -4.40 4.17 17.29
N MET A 22 -4.24 4.77 16.11
CA MET A 22 -5.01 4.42 14.91
C MET A 22 -4.83 2.94 14.53
N TYR A 23 -3.59 2.46 14.43
CA TYR A 23 -3.34 1.06 14.05
C TYR A 23 -3.72 0.10 15.17
N SER A 24 -3.57 0.47 16.44
CA SER A 24 -3.99 -0.39 17.56
C SER A 24 -5.50 -0.61 17.57
N GLN A 25 -6.27 0.46 17.37
CA GLN A 25 -7.71 0.37 17.23
C GLN A 25 -8.10 -0.50 16.04
N MET A 26 -7.49 -0.25 14.87
CA MET A 26 -7.74 -1.03 13.66
C MET A 26 -7.49 -2.53 13.88
N LEU A 27 -6.36 -2.90 14.49
CA LEU A 27 -6.05 -4.31 14.77
C LEU A 27 -7.01 -4.95 15.78
N SER A 28 -7.42 -4.22 16.82
CA SER A 28 -8.35 -4.73 17.83
C SER A 28 -9.76 -5.00 17.27
N GLN A 29 -10.10 -4.38 16.14
CA GLN A 29 -11.38 -4.58 15.45
C GLN A 29 -11.35 -5.74 14.46
N LEU A 30 -10.18 -6.34 14.21
CA LEU A 30 -10.10 -7.51 13.35
C LEU A 30 -10.79 -8.70 14.02
N PRO A 31 -11.43 -9.60 13.25
CA PRO A 31 -12.13 -10.78 13.77
C PRO A 31 -11.17 -11.87 14.31
N THR A 32 -9.95 -11.50 14.70
CA THR A 32 -8.92 -12.39 15.24
C THR A 32 -9.04 -12.58 16.76
N GLY A 33 -9.94 -11.84 17.43
CA GLY A 33 -10.08 -11.87 18.90
C GLY A 33 -8.92 -11.19 19.65
N MET A 34 -8.17 -10.32 18.97
CA MET A 34 -7.02 -9.63 19.55
C MET A 34 -7.47 -8.53 20.52
N THR A 35 -6.94 -8.53 21.75
CA THR A 35 -7.22 -7.44 22.70
C THR A 35 -6.52 -6.16 22.28
N LEU A 36 -7.09 -5.00 22.65
CA LEU A 36 -6.47 -3.70 22.39
C LEU A 36 -5.06 -3.58 23.01
N GLU A 37 -4.84 -4.19 24.17
CA GLU A 37 -3.52 -4.21 24.81
C GLU A 37 -2.49 -4.97 23.98
N TYR A 38 -2.86 -6.15 23.47
CA TYR A 38 -1.99 -6.91 22.56
C TYR A 38 -1.72 -6.11 21.28
N ALA A 39 -2.77 -5.53 20.68
CA ALA A 39 -2.65 -4.70 19.48
C ALA A 39 -1.67 -3.53 19.69
N ARG A 40 -1.76 -2.80 20.82
CA ARG A 40 -0.83 -1.73 21.18
C ARG A 40 0.61 -2.19 21.25
N ARG A 41 0.86 -3.38 21.81
CA ARG A 41 2.20 -3.94 21.89
C ARG A 41 2.77 -4.28 20.51
N GLU A 42 1.98 -4.88 19.62
CA GLU A 42 2.44 -5.24 18.28
C GLU A 42 2.65 -4.00 17.39
N VAL A 43 1.76 -3.01 17.47
CA VAL A 43 1.93 -1.74 16.76
C VAL A 43 3.18 -1.00 17.23
N LYS A 44 3.48 -1.00 18.54
CA LYS A 44 4.70 -0.39 19.06
C LYS A 44 5.95 -1.06 18.47
N LYS A 45 6.00 -2.40 18.42
CA LYS A 45 7.11 -3.12 17.77
C LYS A 45 7.24 -2.77 16.29
N ALA A 46 6.11 -2.65 15.59
CA ALA A 46 6.09 -2.28 14.18
C ALA A 46 6.66 -0.87 13.94
N ILE A 47 6.29 0.10 14.80
CA ILE A 47 6.83 1.46 14.74
C ILE A 47 8.35 1.45 14.93
N GLU A 48 8.86 0.75 15.95
CA GLU A 48 10.32 0.67 16.16
C GLU A 48 11.04 0.02 14.97
N LEU A 49 10.53 -1.08 14.43
CA LEU A 49 11.08 -1.71 13.23
C LEU A 49 11.07 -0.76 12.01
N CYS A 50 10.00 0.02 11.82
CA CYS A 50 9.93 1.00 10.74
C CYS A 50 10.96 2.12 10.92
N LYS A 51 11.20 2.57 12.16
CA LYS A 51 12.23 3.58 12.47
C LYS A 51 13.64 3.06 12.24
N GLU A 52 13.94 1.84 12.70
CA GLU A 52 15.24 1.20 12.47
C GLU A 52 15.55 1.09 10.97
N GLN A 53 14.56 0.71 10.16
CA GLN A 53 14.72 0.68 8.70
C GLN A 53 14.92 2.07 8.10
N ALA A 54 14.17 3.07 8.55
CA ALA A 54 14.33 4.46 8.09
C ALA A 54 15.72 5.02 8.39
N ILE A 55 16.29 4.70 9.56
CA ILE A 55 17.66 5.07 9.91
C ILE A 55 18.66 4.36 8.98
N LYS A 56 18.50 3.05 8.79
CA LYS A 56 19.39 2.25 7.92
C LYS A 56 19.39 2.73 6.47
N GLU A 57 18.23 3.17 5.98
CA GLU A 57 18.05 3.66 4.61
C GLU A 57 18.32 5.17 4.47
N GLY A 58 18.55 5.89 5.58
CA GLY A 58 18.79 7.33 5.58
C GLY A 58 17.56 8.17 5.22
N THR A 59 16.35 7.66 5.46
CA THR A 59 15.08 8.29 5.07
C THR A 59 14.32 8.94 6.23
N ILE A 60 14.85 8.86 7.45
CA ILE A 60 14.16 9.34 8.67
C ILE A 60 13.87 10.84 8.65
N ASP A 61 14.77 11.64 8.04
CA ASP A 61 14.70 13.11 8.04
C ASP A 61 14.22 13.68 6.70
N LEU A 62 13.50 12.89 5.90
CA LEU A 62 12.93 13.41 4.66
C LEU A 62 11.89 14.52 4.95
N PRO A 63 11.90 15.61 4.18
CA PRO A 63 10.99 16.73 4.43
C PRO A 63 9.54 16.35 4.09
N ASN A 64 8.57 16.97 4.76
CA ASN A 64 7.14 16.67 4.54
C ASN A 64 6.62 17.07 3.14
N ASN A 65 7.38 17.84 2.37
CA ASN A 65 7.08 18.16 0.97
C ASN A 65 8.00 17.40 0.00
N TYR A 66 8.50 16.23 0.41
CA TYR A 66 9.46 15.46 -0.38
C TYR A 66 8.93 15.08 -1.76
N GLY A 67 7.63 14.83 -1.92
CA GLY A 67 7.00 14.61 -3.23
C GLY A 67 7.14 15.80 -4.16
N ASP A 68 6.97 17.02 -3.67
CA ASP A 68 7.20 18.24 -4.46
C ASP A 68 8.66 18.41 -4.86
N LEU A 69 9.59 18.12 -3.95
CA LEU A 69 11.02 18.16 -4.23
C LEU A 69 11.41 17.09 -5.27
N LEU A 70 10.84 15.90 -5.16
CA LEU A 70 11.08 14.78 -6.06
C LEU A 70 10.64 15.11 -7.50
N ILE A 71 9.43 15.67 -7.65
CA ILE A 71 8.93 16.07 -8.98
C ILE A 71 9.81 17.18 -9.58
N ARG A 72 10.14 18.23 -8.81
CA ARG A 72 11.01 19.32 -9.29
C ARG A 72 12.41 18.83 -9.67
N ALA A 73 12.98 17.92 -8.89
CA ALA A 73 14.28 17.32 -9.19
C ALA A 73 14.22 16.51 -10.49
N ALA A 74 13.17 15.71 -10.69
CA ALA A 74 12.95 14.97 -11.95
C ALA A 74 12.84 15.91 -13.16
N GLU A 75 12.10 17.02 -13.04
CA GLU A 75 11.96 18.05 -14.07
C GLU A 75 13.27 18.80 -14.35
N SER A 76 14.09 18.96 -13.32
CA SER A 76 15.43 19.57 -13.42
C SER A 76 16.49 18.60 -13.96
N GLY A 77 16.11 17.35 -14.24
CA GLY A 77 16.98 16.35 -14.87
C GLY A 77 17.75 15.45 -13.90
N ASP A 78 17.43 15.44 -12.60
CA ASP A 78 18.03 14.49 -11.67
C ASP A 78 17.68 13.04 -12.07
N PRO A 79 18.68 12.17 -12.37
CA PRO A 79 18.42 10.83 -12.88
C PRO A 79 17.66 9.91 -11.90
N ASN A 80 17.88 10.07 -10.60
CA ASN A 80 17.26 9.22 -9.59
C ASN A 80 15.80 9.62 -9.37
N ALA A 81 15.54 10.91 -9.23
CA ALA A 81 14.20 11.45 -9.12
C ALA A 81 13.38 11.13 -10.37
N LYS A 82 13.98 11.32 -11.56
CA LYS A 82 13.35 10.98 -12.84
C LYS A 82 12.98 9.51 -12.92
N LYS A 83 13.87 8.61 -12.50
CA LYS A 83 13.58 7.17 -12.44
C LYS A 83 12.36 6.84 -11.57
N ILE A 84 12.21 7.50 -10.43
CA ILE A 84 11.06 7.26 -9.52
C ILE A 84 9.78 7.83 -10.14
N VAL A 85 9.80 9.10 -10.54
CA VAL A 85 8.64 9.83 -11.06
C VAL A 85 8.14 9.25 -12.39
N ASP A 86 9.03 9.03 -13.36
CA ASP A 86 8.64 8.51 -14.67
C ASP A 86 8.09 7.08 -14.55
N LYS A 87 8.62 6.29 -13.62
CA LYS A 87 8.12 4.95 -13.35
C LYS A 87 6.69 5.00 -12.83
N ALA A 88 6.39 5.86 -11.86
CA ALA A 88 5.02 6.02 -11.35
C ALA A 88 4.08 6.54 -12.45
N ARG A 89 4.47 7.58 -13.20
CA ARG A 89 3.68 8.16 -14.29
C ARG A 89 3.37 7.16 -15.40
N LYS A 90 4.33 6.30 -15.77
CA LYS A 90 4.14 5.23 -16.75
C LYS A 90 3.05 4.23 -16.36
N GLU A 91 2.81 4.07 -15.06
CA GLU A 91 1.75 3.20 -14.52
C GLU A 91 0.41 3.93 -14.35
N GLY A 92 0.33 5.21 -14.71
CA GLY A 92 -0.89 6.02 -14.61
C GLY A 92 -1.02 6.82 -13.31
N ALA A 93 0.06 6.96 -12.53
CA ALA A 93 0.08 7.90 -11.41
C ALA A 93 0.17 9.34 -11.92
N THR A 94 -0.63 10.22 -11.34
CA THR A 94 -0.52 11.66 -11.53
C THR A 94 0.48 12.26 -10.54
N ASP A 95 0.88 13.51 -10.76
CA ASP A 95 1.73 14.24 -9.81
C ASP A 95 1.08 14.38 -8.44
N GLU A 96 -0.26 14.44 -8.38
CA GLU A 96 -0.99 14.48 -7.11
C GLU A 96 -0.90 13.14 -6.38
N ASP A 97 -0.96 12.02 -7.10
CA ASP A 97 -0.78 10.69 -6.50
C ASP A 97 0.66 10.51 -5.94
N ILE A 98 1.65 11.04 -6.68
CA ILE A 98 3.05 11.06 -6.25
C ILE A 98 3.21 11.92 -5.00
N ARG A 99 2.64 13.14 -4.98
CA ARG A 99 2.65 14.01 -3.79
C ARG A 99 1.96 13.35 -2.61
N GLU A 100 0.77 12.80 -2.81
CA GLU A 100 -0.02 12.16 -1.76
C GLU A 100 0.80 11.08 -1.05
N PHE A 101 1.55 10.26 -1.78
CA PHE A 101 2.37 9.23 -1.18
C PHE A 101 3.67 9.80 -0.57
N TRP A 102 4.43 10.60 -1.31
CA TRP A 102 5.77 11.03 -0.89
C TRP A 102 5.78 12.20 0.10
N ASN A 103 4.68 12.94 0.25
CA ASN A 103 4.53 13.98 1.29
C ASN A 103 4.09 13.41 2.65
N LEU A 104 3.71 12.14 2.72
CA LEU A 104 3.61 11.45 4.01
C LEU A 104 4.99 11.40 4.66
N ASN A 105 5.05 11.55 5.98
CA ASN A 105 6.28 11.27 6.71
C ASN A 105 6.72 9.81 6.48
N ASP A 106 8.02 9.55 6.48
CA ASP A 106 8.56 8.22 6.16
C ASP A 106 7.99 7.11 7.05
N LEU A 107 7.85 7.39 8.35
CA LEU A 107 7.23 6.46 9.29
C LEU A 107 5.78 6.15 8.91
N GLN A 108 5.01 7.15 8.47
CA GLN A 108 3.63 6.95 8.03
C GLN A 108 3.57 6.04 6.81
N ARG A 109 4.42 6.27 5.80
CA ARG A 109 4.49 5.41 4.60
C ARG A 109 4.81 3.97 4.98
N ARG A 110 5.81 3.75 5.85
CA ARG A 110 6.21 2.42 6.29
C ARG A 110 5.09 1.73 7.08
N MET A 111 4.38 2.46 7.95
CA MET A 111 3.24 1.90 8.69
C MET A 111 2.07 1.55 7.77
N VAL A 112 1.80 2.33 6.72
CA VAL A 112 0.82 1.95 5.67
C VAL A 112 1.22 0.61 5.05
N ILE A 113 2.47 0.51 4.56
CA ILE A 113 3.00 -0.72 3.94
C ILE A 113 2.93 -1.92 4.90
N TRP A 114 3.31 -1.72 6.15
CA TRP A 114 3.26 -2.74 7.19
C TRP A 114 1.85 -3.26 7.41
N SER A 115 0.88 -2.35 7.54
CA SER A 115 -0.52 -2.70 7.81
C SER A 115 -1.15 -3.53 6.69
N GLU A 116 -0.86 -3.23 5.43
CA GLU A 116 -1.37 -3.99 4.29
C GLU A 116 -0.69 -5.37 4.20
N ASN A 117 0.62 -5.40 4.45
CA ASN A 117 1.36 -6.66 4.51
C ASN A 117 0.80 -7.59 5.58
N LEU A 118 0.38 -7.04 6.73
CA LEU A 118 -0.25 -7.82 7.79
C LEU A 118 -1.55 -8.50 7.32
N HIS A 119 -2.45 -7.78 6.65
CA HIS A 119 -3.68 -8.37 6.11
C HIS A 119 -3.39 -9.46 5.06
N ARG A 120 -2.42 -9.21 4.18
CA ARG A 120 -2.01 -10.19 3.17
C ARG A 120 -1.39 -11.44 3.81
N VAL A 121 -0.53 -11.27 4.82
CA VAL A 121 0.08 -12.37 5.57
C VAL A 121 -0.98 -13.14 6.35
N ALA A 122 -1.94 -12.48 6.99
CA ALA A 122 -3.04 -13.15 7.68
C ALA A 122 -3.86 -14.04 6.73
N MET A 123 -4.23 -13.51 5.56
CA MET A 123 -4.90 -14.31 4.51
C MET A 123 -4.01 -15.46 4.02
N ALA A 124 -2.71 -15.21 3.80
CA ALA A 124 -1.77 -16.22 3.37
C ALA A 124 -1.66 -17.35 4.39
N SER A 125 -1.53 -17.04 5.69
CA SER A 125 -1.48 -18.03 6.76
C SER A 125 -2.75 -18.87 6.86
N TYR A 126 -3.91 -18.29 6.54
CA TYR A 126 -5.18 -19.03 6.48
C TYR A 126 -5.27 -19.94 5.26
N LEU A 127 -4.88 -19.45 4.08
CA LEU A 127 -5.04 -20.17 2.81
C LEU A 127 -3.90 -21.15 2.51
N LEU A 128 -2.68 -20.91 2.99
CA LEU A 128 -1.48 -21.70 2.76
C LEU A 128 -1.11 -22.51 4.01
N ARG A 129 -2.09 -23.24 4.55
CA ARG A 129 -1.87 -24.14 5.69
C ARG A 129 -0.99 -25.34 5.32
N PRO A 130 -0.25 -25.94 6.26
CA PRO A 130 0.54 -27.13 5.98
C PRO A 130 -0.30 -28.29 5.42
N GLY A 131 0.30 -29.10 4.54
CA GLY A 131 -0.33 -30.30 3.98
C GLY A 131 -1.13 -30.10 2.70
N LEU A 132 -1.11 -28.92 2.11
CA LEU A 132 -1.70 -28.68 0.79
C LEU A 132 -0.88 -29.32 -0.33
N SER A 133 -1.58 -29.76 -1.37
CA SER A 133 -0.95 -30.10 -2.64
C SER A 133 -0.44 -28.86 -3.37
N LYS A 134 0.52 -29.03 -4.29
CA LYS A 134 1.05 -27.95 -5.11
C LYS A 134 -0.03 -27.17 -5.88
N ASP A 135 -1.11 -27.85 -6.28
CA ASP A 135 -2.21 -27.20 -7.00
C ASP A 135 -3.12 -26.39 -6.08
N GLU A 136 -3.31 -26.83 -4.84
CA GLU A 136 -4.01 -26.04 -3.81
C GLU A 136 -3.20 -24.80 -3.41
N GLU A 137 -1.88 -24.94 -3.25
CA GLU A 137 -0.98 -23.79 -2.99
C GLU A 137 -1.07 -22.76 -4.11
N LYS A 138 -1.07 -23.19 -5.38
CA LYS A 138 -1.25 -22.31 -6.54
C LYS A 138 -2.60 -21.60 -6.51
N LYS A 139 -3.69 -22.30 -6.20
CA LYS A 139 -5.04 -21.72 -6.07
C LYS A 139 -5.11 -20.70 -4.94
N ALA A 140 -4.51 -21.01 -3.78
CA ALA A 140 -4.41 -20.09 -2.65
C ALA A 140 -3.62 -18.83 -3.01
N ALA A 141 -2.45 -18.97 -3.65
CA ALA A 141 -1.65 -17.84 -4.11
C ALA A 141 -2.38 -16.98 -5.15
N ALA A 142 -3.12 -17.60 -6.07
CA ALA A 142 -3.97 -16.88 -7.03
C ALA A 142 -5.09 -16.10 -6.32
N LYS A 143 -5.75 -16.72 -5.34
CA LYS A 143 -6.79 -16.06 -4.54
C LYS A 143 -6.25 -14.83 -3.81
N ILE A 144 -5.09 -14.92 -3.18
CA ILE A 144 -4.45 -13.78 -2.50
C ILE A 144 -4.20 -12.62 -3.48
N ARG A 145 -3.67 -12.92 -4.68
CA ARG A 145 -3.39 -11.91 -5.72
C ARG A 145 -4.66 -11.32 -6.36
N LYS A 146 -5.77 -12.05 -6.34
CA LYS A 146 -7.09 -11.51 -6.71
C LYS A 146 -7.68 -10.63 -5.62
N THR A 147 -7.45 -10.93 -4.34
CA THR A 147 -8.05 -10.19 -3.24
C THR A 147 -7.33 -8.89 -2.91
N PHE A 148 -6.00 -8.87 -2.96
CA PHE A 148 -5.20 -7.72 -2.56
C PHE A 148 -4.34 -7.20 -3.71
N PRO A 149 -4.33 -5.88 -3.98
CA PRO A 149 -3.32 -5.31 -4.84
C PRO A 149 -1.91 -5.56 -4.29
N MET A 150 -0.97 -5.81 -5.19
CA MET A 150 0.44 -5.94 -4.86
C MET A 150 1.17 -4.68 -5.26
N TYR A 151 1.78 -4.00 -4.31
CA TYR A 151 2.58 -2.81 -4.56
C TYR A 151 4.07 -3.07 -4.36
N GLY A 152 4.91 -2.36 -5.10
CA GLY A 152 6.36 -2.49 -5.09
C GLY A 152 6.96 -1.89 -6.36
N ASP A 153 8.10 -2.41 -6.82
CA ASP A 153 8.70 -2.00 -8.08
C ASP A 153 7.98 -2.64 -9.29
N PRO A 154 7.31 -1.86 -10.17
CA PRO A 154 6.67 -2.37 -11.38
C PRO A 154 7.61 -3.02 -12.39
N ASP A 155 8.92 -2.78 -12.32
CA ASP A 155 9.93 -3.43 -13.17
C ASP A 155 10.36 -4.80 -12.62
N ASN A 156 10.03 -5.10 -11.36
CA ASN A 156 10.36 -6.38 -10.75
C ASN A 156 9.40 -7.47 -11.24
N THR A 157 9.84 -8.19 -12.28
CA THR A 157 9.07 -9.26 -12.92
C THR A 157 9.47 -10.68 -12.47
N LYS A 158 10.19 -10.80 -11.34
CA LYS A 158 10.68 -12.10 -10.84
C LYS A 158 9.57 -13.10 -10.51
N VAL A 159 8.40 -12.60 -10.08
CA VAL A 159 7.28 -13.43 -9.60
C VAL A 159 6.03 -13.27 -10.46
N THR A 160 5.77 -12.08 -10.99
CA THR A 160 4.63 -11.78 -11.86
C THR A 160 5.07 -10.93 -13.05
N SER A 161 4.30 -10.94 -14.13
CA SER A 161 4.63 -10.24 -15.38
C SER A 161 3.40 -9.61 -16.01
N GLY A 162 3.60 -8.82 -17.08
CA GLY A 162 2.49 -8.16 -17.79
C GLY A 162 1.67 -7.26 -16.88
N ASP A 163 0.35 -7.43 -16.90
CA ASP A 163 -0.57 -6.64 -16.07
C ASP A 163 -0.63 -7.10 -14.60
N ASP A 164 -0.03 -8.25 -14.26
CA ASP A 164 0.01 -8.79 -12.89
C ASP A 164 1.22 -8.31 -12.07
N ARG A 165 2.14 -7.56 -12.69
CA ARG A 165 3.34 -7.02 -12.01
C ARG A 165 2.94 -6.04 -10.89
N PRO A 166 3.82 -5.75 -9.92
CA PRO A 166 3.50 -4.83 -8.83
C PRO A 166 3.05 -3.45 -9.34
N LEU A 167 2.13 -2.81 -8.63
CA LEU A 167 1.79 -1.40 -8.80
C LEU A 167 2.80 -0.53 -8.03
N PRO A 168 3.15 0.66 -8.51
CA PRO A 168 3.97 1.59 -7.75
C PRO A 168 3.21 2.07 -6.51
N HIS A 169 3.93 2.36 -5.42
CA HIS A 169 3.31 2.74 -4.14
C HIS A 169 2.50 4.04 -4.22
N GLU A 170 2.80 4.88 -5.19
CA GLU A 170 2.15 6.15 -5.49
C GLU A 170 0.68 5.94 -5.89
N LEU A 171 0.31 4.79 -6.45
CA LEU A 171 -1.08 4.51 -6.81
C LEU A 171 -1.97 4.08 -5.63
N ARG A 172 -1.42 3.89 -4.43
CA ARG A 172 -2.16 3.35 -3.28
C ARG A 172 -3.41 4.16 -2.93
N GLY A 173 -3.24 5.46 -2.72
CA GLY A 173 -4.34 6.35 -2.32
C GLY A 173 -5.46 6.38 -3.36
N LYS A 174 -5.07 6.45 -4.63
CA LYS A 174 -5.97 6.42 -5.78
C LYS A 174 -6.79 5.13 -5.87
N VAL A 175 -6.12 3.98 -5.79
CA VAL A 175 -6.76 2.66 -5.82
C VAL A 175 -7.68 2.46 -4.62
N ASP A 176 -7.28 2.88 -3.42
CA ASP A 176 -8.11 2.77 -2.22
C ASP A 176 -9.36 3.64 -2.30
N ARG A 177 -9.24 4.89 -2.77
CA ARG A 177 -10.40 5.79 -3.00
C ARG A 177 -11.38 5.18 -3.99
N TRP A 178 -10.85 4.69 -5.12
CA TRP A 178 -11.66 4.04 -6.14
C TRP A 178 -12.38 2.79 -5.60
N ARG A 179 -11.67 1.94 -4.85
CA ARG A 179 -12.24 0.73 -4.22
C ARG A 179 -13.37 1.10 -3.25
N ILE A 180 -13.14 2.07 -2.37
CA ILE A 180 -14.13 2.53 -1.39
C ILE A 180 -15.36 3.11 -2.11
N LYS A 181 -15.15 3.90 -3.17
CA LYS A 181 -16.23 4.47 -3.96
C LYS A 181 -17.13 3.37 -4.52
N ILE A 182 -16.57 2.36 -5.18
CA ILE A 182 -17.36 1.25 -5.74
C ILE A 182 -18.06 0.45 -4.62
N ILE A 183 -17.39 0.17 -3.50
CA ILE A 183 -18.03 -0.56 -2.38
C ILE A 183 -19.24 0.23 -1.84
N ASN A 184 -19.12 1.54 -1.73
CA ASN A 184 -20.20 2.39 -1.20
C ASN A 184 -21.35 2.56 -2.21
N GLU A 185 -21.05 2.63 -3.51
CA GLU A 185 -22.05 2.88 -4.57
C GLU A 185 -22.71 1.59 -5.07
N GLU A 186 -21.94 0.50 -5.18
CA GLU A 186 -22.35 -0.74 -5.86
C GLU A 186 -22.28 -1.99 -4.95
N GLY A 187 -21.69 -1.88 -3.77
CA GLY A 187 -21.49 -2.99 -2.84
C GLY A 187 -20.21 -3.81 -3.08
N GLU A 188 -19.78 -4.54 -2.06
CA GLU A 188 -18.52 -5.32 -2.10
C GLU A 188 -18.56 -6.45 -3.14
N GLU A 189 -19.70 -7.11 -3.33
CA GLU A 189 -19.86 -8.20 -4.30
C GLU A 189 -19.58 -7.74 -5.73
N LYS A 190 -19.86 -6.46 -6.04
CA LYS A 190 -19.62 -5.95 -7.39
C LYS A 190 -18.14 -5.89 -7.75
N ILE A 191 -17.28 -5.60 -6.77
CA ILE A 191 -15.83 -5.67 -6.98
C ILE A 191 -15.38 -7.12 -7.21
N LYS A 192 -15.96 -8.08 -6.47
CA LYS A 192 -15.64 -9.51 -6.62
C LYS A 192 -16.02 -10.00 -8.03
N GLU A 193 -17.22 -9.67 -8.50
CA GLU A 193 -17.65 -9.98 -9.87
C GLU A 193 -16.71 -9.36 -10.93
N ARG A 194 -16.28 -8.11 -10.74
CA ARG A 194 -15.35 -7.46 -11.66
C ARG A 194 -14.00 -8.19 -11.68
N LEU A 195 -13.46 -8.51 -10.50
CA LEU A 195 -12.20 -9.23 -10.31
C LEU A 195 -12.19 -10.62 -10.94
N ASP A 196 -13.34 -11.27 -11.09
CA ASP A 196 -13.42 -12.59 -11.73
C ASP A 196 -12.98 -12.57 -13.20
N ARG A 197 -13.11 -11.42 -13.86
CA ARG A 197 -12.68 -11.21 -15.26
C ARG A 197 -11.17 -10.96 -15.41
N TYR A 198 -10.44 -10.81 -14.32
CA TYR A 198 -9.01 -10.50 -14.33
C TYR A 198 -8.20 -11.60 -13.64
N SER A 199 -6.93 -11.72 -14.03
CA SER A 199 -5.95 -12.63 -13.42
C SER A 199 -5.64 -12.23 -11.97
N THR A 200 -5.50 -10.93 -11.71
CA THR A 200 -5.18 -10.36 -10.40
C THR A 200 -5.87 -9.03 -10.18
N PHE A 201 -5.83 -8.52 -8.94
CA PHE A 201 -6.30 -7.17 -8.64
C PHE A 201 -5.50 -6.12 -9.42
N ASN A 202 -4.18 -6.30 -9.56
CA ASN A 202 -3.33 -5.38 -10.29
C ASN A 202 -3.72 -5.28 -11.77
N ALA A 203 -4.09 -6.39 -12.39
CA ALA A 203 -4.55 -6.40 -13.77
C ALA A 203 -5.86 -5.62 -13.94
N MET A 204 -6.80 -5.78 -13.00
CA MET A 204 -8.02 -4.97 -12.97
C MET A 204 -7.71 -3.48 -12.82
N VAL A 205 -6.84 -3.11 -11.87
CA VAL A 205 -6.47 -1.70 -11.64
C VAL A 205 -5.86 -1.07 -12.90
N ARG A 206 -4.93 -1.76 -13.57
CA ARG A 206 -4.34 -1.25 -14.80
C ARG A 206 -5.37 -1.06 -15.91
N ASP A 207 -6.31 -1.99 -16.04
CA ASP A 207 -7.39 -1.87 -17.01
C ASP A 207 -8.31 -0.67 -16.71
N GLU A 208 -8.66 -0.47 -15.45
CA GLU A 208 -9.49 0.66 -15.02
C GLU A 208 -8.75 2.02 -15.16
N ILE A 209 -7.43 2.05 -14.96
CA ILE A 209 -6.58 3.21 -15.30
C ILE A 209 -6.63 3.50 -16.80
N ARG A 210 -6.45 2.48 -17.66
CA ARG A 210 -6.51 2.64 -19.12
C ARG A 210 -7.87 3.13 -19.60
N LYS A 211 -8.95 2.77 -18.90
CA LYS A 211 -10.32 3.24 -19.16
C LYS A 211 -10.59 4.65 -18.64
N GLY A 212 -9.71 5.23 -17.82
CA GLY A 212 -9.91 6.53 -17.18
C GLY A 212 -10.89 6.50 -16.01
N ASN A 213 -11.13 5.32 -15.42
CA ASN A 213 -12.02 5.14 -14.27
C ASN A 213 -11.32 5.40 -12.93
N LEU A 214 -9.98 5.41 -12.92
CA LEU A 214 -9.14 5.81 -11.79
C LEU A 214 -8.58 7.20 -12.00
#